data_AF-A0A1B3PFT5-F1
#
_entry.id   AF-A0A1B3PFT5-F1
#
_cell.length_a   1.000
_cell.length_b   1.000
_cell.length_c   1.000
_cell.angle_alpha   90.00
_cell.angle_beta   90.00
_cell.angle_gamma   90.00
#
_symmetry.space_group_name_H-M   'P 1'
#
loop_
_entity.id
_entity.type
_entity.pdbx_description
1 polymer ?
#
loop_
_entity_poly.entity_id
_entity_poly.type
_entity_poly.pdbx_seq_one_letter_code
_entity_poly.pdbx_strand_id
1 'polypeptide(L)'
;MRAAILIGVNKTGGLPVLSAAVTGARRMEAWALDQGMARKHVHLFTDEKNVVEIAAIKRVIRDLVDSGTITQLVIYFAGHGVNIRYGEYWLLSDAPVDASAAVNVEGSVVLARRSGIDHVVFISDACRTAAEGVQAQGITGSELFPNDPVDGPERAVDLFFATTLGRPALEVKTSGESAAAFHAVYTSTLLDAVGGKLPPAVQQAPGETPGFVVRPRSLKECLRTEMPRRLAGLRVGVTVSQEPDARITSDEAAWIAGFDTAPVAEPVASPCIEPPLQPVPRGGAPRLGLRTPPVQYPSAGAAARAFASRQLDQVLAGANSGGTRTATRGPSIRPMPDGPSPALAKPFGPLGFETNCGFKLRGAKLADAVASGVRVERFDDDASLARVHPQGRPANVLLILADQTSVLLPAVPGFVAALSFDAGELADVAYEPSKYGERWADFAQRADELRRLRAVIAQAAREGVFRLEGPAALARRMQLAKGVDPSLALYAAYAYHGLQQGDRLREMREYLRMDLGISFFDLDLLAGALPSGGEAGRYPPVPLLAQGWSLLSAFGVSLSNHLTELPASLGAPHRPLQAELVDTLWTQFKPAGTEHLRKLIQEGKLQ
;
A
#
# COMPACT_ATOMS: atom_id res chain seq x y z
N MET A 1 9.65 -16.18 24.05
CA MET A 1 10.28 -17.19 23.15
C MET A 1 10.14 -16.72 21.71
N ARG A 2 10.97 -17.23 20.78
CA ARG A 2 10.89 -16.87 19.35
C ARG A 2 10.28 -18.00 18.52
N ALA A 3 9.53 -17.66 17.48
CA ALA A 3 8.86 -18.59 16.56
C ALA A 3 8.97 -18.10 15.11
N ALA A 4 8.80 -19.03 14.15
CA ALA A 4 8.80 -18.72 12.73
C ALA A 4 7.74 -19.52 11.95
N ILE A 5 7.03 -18.82 11.06
CA ILE A 5 6.13 -19.40 10.06
C ILE A 5 6.74 -19.11 8.69
N LEU A 6 7.06 -20.15 7.95
CA LEU A 6 7.83 -20.07 6.72
C LEU A 6 7.03 -20.69 5.58
N ILE A 7 6.68 -19.90 4.58
CA ILE A 7 5.75 -20.28 3.52
C ILE A 7 6.48 -20.16 2.18
N GLY A 8 6.53 -21.24 1.42
CA GLY A 8 7.08 -21.25 0.06
C GLY A 8 6.12 -21.92 -0.90
N VAL A 9 5.63 -21.19 -1.91
CA VAL A 9 4.66 -21.70 -2.89
C VAL A 9 5.24 -21.57 -4.29
N ASN A 10 5.59 -22.70 -4.91
CA ASN A 10 6.07 -22.75 -6.28
C ASN A 10 4.91 -22.77 -7.29
N LYS A 11 3.79 -23.42 -6.96
CA LYS A 11 2.64 -23.66 -7.84
C LYS A 11 1.40 -23.01 -7.26
N THR A 12 0.80 -22.12 -8.04
CA THR A 12 -0.42 -21.38 -7.71
C THR A 12 -1.37 -21.45 -8.90
N GLY A 13 -2.44 -22.23 -8.78
CA GLY A 13 -3.44 -22.39 -9.84
C GLY A 13 -2.83 -22.58 -11.23
N GLY A 14 -3.21 -21.70 -12.16
CA GLY A 14 -2.70 -21.69 -13.54
C GLY A 14 -1.50 -20.76 -13.79
N LEU A 15 -0.88 -20.19 -12.75
CA LEU A 15 0.25 -19.27 -12.89
C LEU A 15 1.56 -20.02 -13.22
N PRO A 16 2.58 -19.34 -13.78
CA PRO A 16 3.88 -19.96 -14.03
C PRO A 16 4.50 -20.56 -12.76
N VAL A 17 5.04 -21.77 -12.87
CA VAL A 17 5.69 -22.45 -11.74
C VAL A 17 6.99 -21.75 -11.40
N LEU A 18 7.13 -21.32 -10.15
CA LEU A 18 8.35 -20.73 -9.61
C LEU A 18 9.33 -21.84 -9.21
N SER A 19 10.62 -21.51 -9.23
CA SER A 19 11.69 -22.46 -8.93
C SER A 19 12.37 -22.19 -7.59
N ALA A 20 12.34 -20.94 -7.11
CA ALA A 20 13.10 -20.52 -5.93
C ALA A 20 12.28 -20.39 -4.64
N ALA A 21 10.95 -20.37 -4.68
CA ALA A 21 10.12 -20.03 -3.51
C ALA A 21 10.26 -21.05 -2.37
N VAL A 22 10.09 -22.34 -2.68
CA VAL A 22 10.26 -23.42 -1.70
C VAL A 22 11.70 -23.49 -1.17
N THR A 23 12.69 -23.40 -2.05
CA THR A 23 14.11 -23.40 -1.66
C THR A 23 14.42 -22.22 -0.73
N GLY A 24 13.85 -21.04 -0.99
CA GLY A 24 13.95 -19.88 -0.10
C GLY A 24 13.38 -20.14 1.28
N ALA A 25 12.17 -20.71 1.36
CA ALA A 25 11.52 -21.05 2.64
C ALA A 25 12.34 -22.06 3.47
N ARG A 26 12.94 -23.07 2.83
CA ARG A 26 13.84 -24.03 3.50
C ARG A 26 15.12 -23.37 4.03
N ARG A 27 15.69 -22.41 3.29
CA ARG A 27 16.87 -21.66 3.77
C ARG A 27 16.52 -20.76 4.96
N MET A 28 15.33 -20.15 4.95
CA MET A 28 14.82 -19.42 6.12
C MET A 28 14.57 -20.35 7.32
N GLU A 29 14.18 -21.61 7.10
CA GLU A 29 14.03 -22.61 8.17
C GLU A 29 15.36 -22.91 8.83
N ALA A 30 16.40 -23.18 8.04
CA ALA A 30 17.75 -23.38 8.55
C ALA A 30 18.23 -22.16 9.35
N TRP A 31 18.07 -20.94 8.80
CA TRP A 31 18.43 -19.71 9.50
C TRP A 31 17.68 -19.54 10.82
N ALA A 32 16.37 -19.80 10.87
CA ALA A 32 15.58 -19.66 12.09
C ALA A 32 16.07 -20.60 13.20
N LEU A 33 16.42 -21.84 12.85
CA LEU A 33 16.99 -22.83 13.77
C LEU A 33 18.38 -22.41 14.26
N ASP A 34 19.25 -21.93 13.36
CA ASP A 34 20.59 -21.42 13.70
C ASP A 34 20.53 -20.20 14.63
N GLN A 35 19.44 -19.42 14.56
CA GLN A 35 19.15 -18.30 15.46
C GLN A 35 18.57 -18.73 16.82
N GLY A 36 18.60 -20.03 17.13
CA GLY A 36 18.18 -20.58 18.42
C GLY A 36 16.67 -20.71 18.62
N MET A 37 15.87 -20.58 17.54
CA MET A 37 14.43 -20.85 17.65
C MET A 37 14.20 -22.36 17.85
N ALA A 38 13.38 -22.72 18.85
CA ALA A 38 13.10 -24.12 19.13
C ALA A 38 12.40 -24.78 17.93
N ARG A 39 12.82 -25.99 17.55
CA ARG A 39 12.28 -26.72 16.38
C ARG A 39 10.75 -26.80 16.36
N LYS A 40 10.12 -26.98 17.52
CA LYS A 40 8.66 -27.04 17.69
C LYS A 40 7.92 -25.73 17.41
N HIS A 41 8.62 -24.60 17.31
CA HIS A 41 8.08 -23.27 17.01
C HIS A 41 8.49 -22.77 15.62
N VAL A 42 9.19 -23.59 14.83
CA VAL A 42 9.57 -23.28 13.44
C VAL A 42 8.75 -24.18 12.52
N HIS A 43 7.80 -23.58 11.80
CA HIS A 43 6.85 -24.30 10.95
C HIS A 43 7.05 -23.92 9.48
N LEU A 44 7.26 -24.94 8.65
CA LEU A 44 7.48 -24.79 7.21
C LEU A 44 6.26 -25.32 6.44
N PHE A 45 5.71 -24.49 5.55
CA PHE A 45 4.62 -24.82 4.64
C PHE A 45 5.10 -24.71 3.19
N THR A 46 5.13 -25.82 2.47
CA THR A 46 5.54 -25.87 1.06
C THR A 46 4.63 -26.71 0.20
N ASP A 47 4.55 -26.39 -1.09
CA ASP A 47 3.74 -27.09 -2.10
C ASP A 47 4.47 -28.25 -2.80
N GLU A 48 5.58 -28.74 -2.21
CA GLU A 48 6.34 -29.87 -2.74
C GLU A 48 5.57 -31.18 -2.68
N LYS A 49 4.79 -31.37 -1.60
CA LYS A 49 4.07 -32.62 -1.33
C LYS A 49 2.56 -32.45 -1.33
N ASN A 50 2.07 -31.38 -0.70
CA ASN A 50 0.65 -31.10 -0.53
C ASN A 50 0.40 -29.64 -0.86
N VAL A 51 -0.83 -29.28 -1.21
CA VAL A 51 -1.23 -27.88 -1.34
C VAL A 51 -1.00 -27.11 -0.04
N VAL A 52 -0.62 -25.84 -0.15
CA VAL A 52 -0.48 -24.95 1.01
C VAL A 52 -1.85 -24.36 1.33
N GLU A 53 -2.49 -24.89 2.36
CA GLU A 53 -3.81 -24.43 2.81
C GLU A 53 -3.71 -23.29 3.83
N ILE A 54 -4.53 -22.25 3.65
CA ILE A 54 -4.64 -21.14 4.60
C ILE A 54 -5.06 -21.62 6.00
N ALA A 55 -5.96 -22.61 6.07
CA ALA A 55 -6.47 -23.14 7.33
C ALA A 55 -5.36 -23.80 8.17
N ALA A 56 -4.39 -24.45 7.53
CA ALA A 56 -3.25 -25.05 8.23
C ALA A 56 -2.34 -24.00 8.85
N ILE A 57 -2.08 -22.90 8.13
CA ILE A 57 -1.27 -21.78 8.63
C ILE A 57 -1.99 -21.09 9.80
N LYS A 58 -3.28 -20.78 9.64
CA LYS A 58 -4.12 -20.16 10.68
C LYS A 58 -4.14 -20.96 11.98
N ARG A 59 -4.27 -22.30 11.90
CA ARG A 59 -4.25 -23.18 13.09
C ARG A 59 -2.95 -23.04 13.87
N VAL A 60 -1.81 -23.12 13.19
CA VAL A 60 -0.50 -22.99 13.84
C VAL A 60 -0.30 -21.60 14.45
N ILE A 61 -0.71 -20.54 13.75
CA ILE A 61 -0.62 -19.17 14.30
C ILE A 61 -1.50 -19.03 15.54
N ARG A 62 -2.73 -19.57 15.52
CA ARG A 62 -3.59 -19.59 16.71
C ARG A 62 -2.92 -20.33 17.86
N ASP A 63 -2.36 -21.52 17.64
CA ASP A 63 -1.66 -22.28 18.70
C ASP A 63 -0.48 -21.49 19.32
N LEU A 64 0.28 -20.76 18.48
CA LEU A 64 1.37 -19.91 18.94
C LEU A 64 0.87 -18.71 19.76
N VAL A 65 -0.20 -18.06 19.31
CA VAL A 65 -0.86 -16.95 20.01
C VAL A 65 -1.42 -17.42 21.35
N ASP A 66 -2.22 -18.49 21.35
CA ASP A 66 -2.88 -19.05 22.53
C ASP A 66 -1.88 -19.56 23.58
N SER A 67 -0.64 -19.86 23.17
CA SER A 67 0.42 -20.23 24.12
C SER A 67 0.79 -19.09 25.07
N GLY A 68 0.62 -17.82 24.68
CA GLY A 68 1.06 -16.66 25.45
C GLY A 68 2.58 -16.58 25.75
N THR A 69 3.40 -17.45 25.14
CA THR A 69 4.84 -17.54 25.44
C THR A 69 5.74 -16.96 24.35
N ILE A 70 5.17 -16.69 23.17
CA ILE A 70 5.88 -16.15 22.02
C ILE A 70 5.98 -14.62 22.15
N THR A 71 7.23 -14.14 22.20
CA THR A 71 7.55 -12.70 22.28
C THR A 71 7.96 -12.15 20.92
N GLN A 72 8.40 -13.00 20.00
CA GLN A 72 8.65 -12.61 18.62
C GLN A 72 8.22 -13.71 17.63
N LEU A 73 7.51 -13.31 16.58
CA LEU A 73 7.09 -14.17 15.50
C LEU A 73 7.57 -13.64 14.15
N VAL A 74 8.35 -14.43 13.42
CA VAL A 74 8.77 -14.12 12.05
C VAL A 74 7.88 -14.88 11.06
N ILE A 75 7.23 -14.17 10.16
CA ILE A 75 6.41 -14.74 9.09
C ILE A 75 7.09 -14.42 7.76
N TYR A 76 7.54 -15.46 7.06
CA TYR A 76 8.17 -15.35 5.75
C TYR A 76 7.29 -15.98 4.69
N PHE A 77 7.12 -15.28 3.57
CA PHE A 77 6.46 -15.80 2.37
C PHE A 77 7.36 -15.61 1.15
N ALA A 78 7.48 -16.66 0.34
CA ALA A 78 7.95 -16.57 -1.03
C ALA A 78 6.97 -17.27 -1.98
N GLY A 79 6.68 -16.62 -3.10
CA GLY A 79 5.73 -17.13 -4.08
C GLY A 79 5.11 -16.02 -4.94
N HIS A 80 3.98 -16.32 -5.57
CA HIS A 80 3.21 -15.32 -6.30
C HIS A 80 2.55 -14.34 -5.33
N GLY A 81 2.57 -13.06 -5.70
CA GLY A 81 1.89 -12.00 -4.98
C GLY A 81 1.26 -11.02 -5.95
N VAL A 82 0.15 -10.41 -5.53
CA VAL A 82 -0.57 -9.41 -6.31
C VAL A 82 -0.92 -8.22 -5.43
N ASN A 83 -1.04 -7.07 -6.09
CA ASN A 83 -1.66 -5.88 -5.55
C ASN A 83 -3.07 -5.77 -6.15
N ILE A 84 -4.08 -5.68 -5.29
CA ILE A 84 -5.46 -5.42 -5.69
C ILE A 84 -5.89 -4.21 -4.88
N ARG A 85 -6.23 -3.10 -5.55
CA ARG A 85 -6.75 -1.90 -4.90
C ARG A 85 -5.84 -1.39 -3.77
N TYR A 86 -4.53 -1.39 -4.02
CA TYR A 86 -3.49 -0.97 -3.06
C TYR A 86 -3.36 -1.86 -1.81
N GLY A 87 -3.98 -3.06 -1.81
CA GLY A 87 -3.74 -4.11 -0.83
C GLY A 87 -2.85 -5.22 -1.39
N GLU A 88 -1.89 -5.67 -0.60
CA GLU A 88 -1.00 -6.79 -0.96
C GLU A 88 -1.59 -8.15 -0.56
N TYR A 89 -1.55 -9.10 -1.49
CA TYR A 89 -2.04 -10.46 -1.31
C TYR A 89 -0.96 -11.49 -1.66
N TRP A 90 -0.70 -12.43 -0.76
CA TRP A 90 0.15 -13.59 -1.05
C TRP A 90 -0.71 -14.74 -1.54
N LEU A 91 -0.43 -15.23 -2.75
CA LEU A 91 -1.24 -16.28 -3.35
C LEU A 91 -0.76 -17.65 -2.88
N LEU A 92 -1.68 -18.46 -2.32
CA LEU A 92 -1.40 -19.85 -1.95
C LEU A 92 -1.66 -20.79 -3.12
N SER A 93 -1.68 -22.10 -2.88
CA SER A 93 -1.73 -23.09 -3.96
C SER A 93 -3.00 -23.02 -4.82
N ASP A 94 -4.17 -22.78 -4.20
CA ASP A 94 -5.47 -22.86 -4.88
C ASP A 94 -5.99 -21.51 -5.42
N ALA A 95 -5.25 -20.43 -5.23
CA ALA A 95 -5.58 -19.14 -5.86
C ALA A 95 -5.33 -19.20 -7.39
N PRO A 96 -6.08 -18.44 -8.21
CA PRO A 96 -7.22 -17.59 -7.86
C PRO A 96 -8.57 -18.32 -7.96
N VAL A 97 -8.58 -19.66 -7.98
CA VAL A 97 -9.83 -20.44 -8.05
C VAL A 97 -10.60 -20.32 -6.74
N ASP A 98 -9.91 -20.51 -5.62
CA ASP A 98 -10.41 -20.12 -4.32
C ASP A 98 -9.94 -18.69 -4.00
N ALA A 99 -10.89 -17.74 -3.97
CA ALA A 99 -10.63 -16.34 -3.66
C ALA A 99 -10.08 -16.11 -2.24
N SER A 100 -10.29 -17.07 -1.33
CA SER A 100 -9.81 -17.06 0.06
C SER A 100 -8.47 -17.76 0.24
N ALA A 101 -7.99 -18.52 -0.76
CA ALA A 101 -6.67 -19.17 -0.79
C ALA A 101 -5.53 -18.16 -1.07
N ALA A 102 -5.60 -17.01 -0.42
CA ALA A 102 -4.58 -15.99 -0.42
C ALA A 102 -4.48 -15.37 0.98
N VAL A 103 -3.33 -14.82 1.34
CA VAL A 103 -3.17 -14.04 2.58
C VAL A 103 -3.43 -12.58 2.28
N ASN A 104 -4.39 -11.97 2.97
CA ASN A 104 -4.55 -10.53 3.04
C ASN A 104 -3.47 -9.97 3.98
N VAL A 105 -2.39 -9.38 3.43
CA VAL A 105 -1.23 -8.98 4.23
C VAL A 105 -1.58 -7.83 5.17
N GLU A 106 -2.23 -6.78 4.66
CA GLU A 106 -2.61 -5.61 5.45
C GLU A 106 -3.59 -5.97 6.58
N GLY A 107 -4.61 -6.79 6.28
CA GLY A 107 -5.53 -7.29 7.31
C GLY A 107 -4.83 -8.16 8.36
N SER A 108 -3.89 -9.01 7.94
CA SER A 108 -3.08 -9.81 8.85
C SER A 108 -2.21 -8.95 9.78
N VAL A 109 -1.66 -7.84 9.29
CA VAL A 109 -0.90 -6.88 10.09
C VAL A 109 -1.76 -6.22 11.15
N VAL A 110 -2.98 -5.80 10.80
CA VAL A 110 -3.91 -5.18 11.76
C VAL A 110 -4.21 -6.14 12.91
N LEU A 111 -4.50 -7.41 12.60
CA LEU A 111 -4.75 -8.42 13.64
C LEU A 111 -3.48 -8.79 14.42
N ALA A 112 -2.32 -8.85 13.77
CA ALA A 112 -1.04 -9.11 14.43
C ALA A 112 -0.71 -8.10 15.54
N ARG A 113 -1.04 -6.81 15.33
CA ARG A 113 -0.87 -5.74 16.33
C ARG A 113 -1.59 -6.02 17.65
N ARG A 114 -2.64 -6.84 17.62
CA ARG A 114 -3.47 -7.19 18.79
C ARG A 114 -3.38 -8.67 19.14
N SER A 115 -2.43 -9.41 18.56
CA SER A 115 -2.30 -10.85 18.79
C SER A 115 -1.70 -11.22 20.16
N GLY A 116 -1.24 -10.24 20.94
CA GLY A 116 -0.53 -10.46 22.19
C GLY A 116 0.97 -10.77 22.04
N ILE A 117 1.47 -10.96 20.81
CA ILE A 117 2.90 -11.14 20.52
C ILE A 117 3.58 -9.77 20.46
N ASP A 118 4.65 -9.56 21.23
CA ASP A 118 5.28 -8.23 21.37
C ASP A 118 5.86 -7.67 20.07
N HIS A 119 6.41 -8.54 19.21
CA HIS A 119 7.00 -8.15 17.93
C HIS A 119 6.73 -9.18 16.83
N VAL A 120 5.98 -8.80 15.80
CA VAL A 120 5.76 -9.63 14.61
C VAL A 120 6.52 -9.04 13.42
N VAL A 121 7.22 -9.89 12.65
CA VAL A 121 7.98 -9.47 11.47
C VAL A 121 7.45 -10.22 10.25
N PHE A 122 6.88 -9.50 9.29
CA PHE A 122 6.50 -10.04 7.98
C PHE A 122 7.61 -9.81 6.96
N ILE A 123 7.94 -10.85 6.19
CA ILE A 123 8.93 -10.81 5.12
C ILE A 123 8.28 -11.38 3.87
N SER A 124 8.18 -10.56 2.81
CA SER A 124 7.46 -10.86 1.58
C SER A 124 8.41 -10.89 0.38
N ASP A 125 8.81 -12.08 -0.06
CA ASP A 125 9.47 -12.30 -1.36
C ASP A 125 8.45 -12.65 -2.46
N ALA A 126 7.67 -11.64 -2.84
CA ALA A 126 6.58 -11.76 -3.79
C ALA A 126 6.41 -10.49 -4.62
N CYS A 127 5.81 -10.64 -5.80
CA CYS A 127 5.41 -9.51 -6.62
C CYS A 127 4.36 -8.65 -5.91
N ARG A 128 4.35 -7.36 -6.24
CA ARG A 128 3.31 -6.39 -5.81
C ARG A 128 2.65 -5.74 -7.01
N THR A 129 2.61 -6.43 -8.14
CA THR A 129 2.01 -5.95 -9.40
C THR A 129 0.49 -6.04 -9.36
N ALA A 130 -0.19 -5.19 -10.13
CA ALA A 130 -1.63 -5.26 -10.28
C ALA A 130 -2.07 -6.68 -10.71
N ALA A 131 -3.18 -7.17 -10.17
CA ALA A 131 -3.74 -8.45 -10.57
C ALA A 131 -4.26 -8.39 -12.02
N GLU A 132 -3.82 -9.34 -12.87
CA GLU A 132 -4.27 -9.43 -14.26
C GLU A 132 -5.53 -10.30 -14.39
N GLY A 133 -6.58 -9.74 -14.99
CA GLY A 133 -7.82 -10.46 -15.29
C GLY A 133 -8.88 -10.39 -14.19
N VAL A 134 -10.15 -10.57 -14.60
CA VAL A 134 -11.32 -10.42 -13.72
C VAL A 134 -11.32 -11.40 -12.55
N GLN A 135 -10.87 -12.64 -12.78
CA GLN A 135 -10.80 -13.66 -11.72
C GLN A 135 -9.79 -13.28 -10.63
N ALA A 136 -8.62 -12.76 -11.00
CA ALA A 136 -7.60 -12.38 -10.04
C ALA A 136 -8.01 -11.14 -9.21
N GLN A 137 -8.75 -10.22 -9.81
CA GLN A 137 -9.33 -9.04 -9.13
C GLN A 137 -10.43 -9.40 -8.11
N GLY A 138 -10.97 -10.62 -8.19
CA GLY A 138 -11.94 -11.18 -7.24
C GLY A 138 -11.33 -11.81 -5.99
N ILE A 139 -9.99 -11.88 -5.88
CA ILE A 139 -9.32 -12.40 -4.69
C ILE A 139 -9.61 -11.47 -3.51
N THR A 140 -10.07 -12.05 -2.41
CA THR A 140 -10.32 -11.35 -1.14
C THR A 140 -9.27 -11.69 -0.09
N GLY A 141 -8.70 -12.89 -0.16
CA GLY A 141 -7.74 -13.40 0.81
C GLY A 141 -8.33 -13.65 2.20
N SER A 142 -7.43 -14.00 3.11
CA SER A 142 -7.69 -14.34 4.50
C SER A 142 -6.62 -13.72 5.40
N GLU A 143 -7.02 -13.26 6.58
CA GLU A 143 -6.09 -12.77 7.60
C GLU A 143 -5.46 -13.93 8.38
N LEU A 144 -4.16 -13.89 8.66
CA LEU A 144 -3.44 -14.99 9.32
C LEU A 144 -3.75 -15.14 10.82
N PHE A 145 -4.00 -14.03 11.48
CA PHE A 145 -4.14 -13.97 12.94
C PHE A 145 -5.60 -14.10 13.37
N PRO A 146 -5.86 -14.57 14.59
CA PRO A 146 -7.20 -14.56 15.14
C PRO A 146 -7.71 -13.13 15.34
N ASN A 147 -9.01 -12.92 15.13
CA ASN A 147 -9.70 -11.67 15.45
C ASN A 147 -10.32 -11.74 16.84
N ASP A 148 -9.48 -12.02 17.84
CA ASP A 148 -9.91 -12.11 19.23
C ASP A 148 -9.88 -10.71 19.86
N PRO A 149 -10.83 -10.36 20.74
CA PRO A 149 -10.78 -9.10 21.48
C PRO A 149 -9.63 -9.18 22.49
N VAL A 150 -8.50 -8.57 22.15
CA VAL A 150 -7.34 -8.50 23.03
C VAL A 150 -7.24 -7.09 23.61
N ASP A 151 -7.21 -7.03 24.94
CA ASP A 151 -7.01 -5.79 25.69
C ASP A 151 -5.53 -5.38 25.70
N GLY A 152 -5.28 -4.08 25.65
CA GLY A 152 -3.94 -3.49 25.77
C GLY A 152 -3.49 -2.69 24.54
N PRO A 153 -2.27 -2.13 24.59
CA PRO A 153 -1.74 -1.34 23.50
C PRO A 153 -1.40 -2.23 22.29
N GLU A 154 -1.44 -1.64 21.10
CA GLU A 154 -0.95 -2.28 19.88
C GLU A 154 0.53 -2.64 20.01
N ARG A 155 0.90 -3.81 19.47
CA ARG A 155 2.26 -4.35 19.44
C ARG A 155 2.93 -4.09 18.10
N ALA A 156 4.26 -4.05 18.12
CA ALA A 156 5.06 -3.72 16.95
C ALA A 156 4.91 -4.78 15.86
N VAL A 157 4.69 -4.32 14.63
CA VAL A 157 4.65 -5.16 13.43
C VAL A 157 5.52 -4.53 12.36
N ASP A 158 6.61 -5.20 12.02
CA ASP A 158 7.54 -4.78 10.98
C ASP A 158 7.27 -5.54 9.68
N LEU A 159 7.35 -4.85 8.55
CA LEU A 159 7.16 -5.43 7.23
C LEU A 159 8.38 -5.18 6.35
N PHE A 160 8.83 -6.24 5.67
CA PHE A 160 9.86 -6.18 4.66
C PHE A 160 9.32 -6.76 3.35
N PHE A 161 9.45 -6.02 2.27
CA PHE A 161 9.03 -6.41 0.93
C PHE A 161 10.24 -6.49 0.01
N ALA A 162 10.25 -7.53 -0.84
CA ALA A 162 11.27 -7.72 -1.85
C ALA A 162 11.32 -6.63 -2.91
N THR A 163 10.21 -5.91 -3.09
CA THR A 163 10.04 -4.92 -4.15
C THR A 163 9.04 -3.83 -3.72
N THR A 164 9.09 -2.66 -4.35
CA THR A 164 8.12 -1.58 -4.13
C THR A 164 6.73 -1.93 -4.70
N LEU A 165 5.69 -1.22 -4.24
CA LEU A 165 4.33 -1.45 -4.75
C LEU A 165 4.29 -1.30 -6.27
N GLY A 166 3.55 -2.17 -6.95
CA GLY A 166 3.43 -2.17 -8.41
C GLY A 166 4.65 -2.71 -9.15
N ARG A 167 5.52 -3.51 -8.51
CA ARG A 167 6.71 -4.12 -9.14
C ARG A 167 6.75 -5.64 -9.00
N PRO A 168 7.44 -6.33 -9.92
CA PRO A 168 7.75 -7.73 -9.75
C PRO A 168 8.90 -7.94 -8.75
N ALA A 169 8.91 -9.11 -8.12
CA ALA A 169 10.06 -9.70 -7.43
C ALA A 169 10.65 -10.81 -8.32
N LEU A 170 11.95 -11.08 -8.22
CA LEU A 170 12.67 -11.83 -9.26
C LEU A 170 13.37 -13.10 -8.74
N GLU A 171 13.25 -14.17 -9.52
CA GLU A 171 14.16 -15.31 -9.49
C GLU A 171 15.10 -15.25 -10.70
N VAL A 172 16.41 -15.40 -10.46
CA VAL A 172 17.43 -15.31 -11.51
C VAL A 172 18.10 -16.67 -11.66
N LYS A 173 18.32 -17.08 -12.91
CA LYS A 173 19.07 -18.28 -13.26
C LYS A 173 20.57 -18.02 -13.14
N THR A 174 21.30 -18.84 -12.39
CA THR A 174 22.76 -18.75 -12.32
C THR A 174 23.38 -19.17 -13.65
N SER A 175 24.27 -18.35 -14.22
CA SER A 175 25.06 -18.70 -15.39
C SER A 175 26.29 -19.50 -14.97
N GLY A 176 26.43 -20.76 -15.42
CA GLY A 176 27.65 -21.55 -15.27
C GLY A 176 27.52 -22.88 -14.54
N GLU A 177 26.36 -23.19 -13.95
CA GLU A 177 26.09 -24.50 -13.37
C GLU A 177 25.28 -25.38 -14.35
N SER A 178 25.69 -26.64 -14.49
CA SER A 178 25.09 -27.63 -15.40
C SER A 178 23.66 -28.04 -15.03
N ALA A 179 23.09 -27.50 -13.94
CA ALA A 179 21.71 -27.67 -13.53
C ALA A 179 21.03 -26.29 -13.41
N ALA A 180 19.74 -26.22 -13.76
CA ALA A 180 18.93 -25.00 -13.75
C ALA A 180 18.63 -24.50 -12.33
N ALA A 181 19.64 -24.04 -11.59
CA ALA A 181 19.46 -23.42 -10.28
C ALA A 181 18.98 -21.97 -10.45
N PHE A 182 17.73 -21.72 -10.08
CA PHE A 182 17.17 -20.38 -9.92
C PHE A 182 17.31 -19.96 -8.45
N HIS A 183 17.73 -18.72 -8.21
CA HIS A 183 17.79 -18.15 -6.87
C HIS A 183 16.95 -16.88 -6.79
N ALA A 184 16.16 -16.77 -5.73
CA ALA A 184 15.50 -15.53 -5.37
C ALA A 184 16.56 -14.54 -4.88
N VAL A 185 16.70 -13.42 -5.60
CA VAL A 185 17.76 -12.42 -5.35
C VAL A 185 17.54 -11.78 -3.98
N TYR A 186 16.28 -11.47 -3.65
CA TYR A 186 15.92 -10.85 -2.38
C TYR A 186 16.17 -11.77 -1.19
N THR A 187 15.58 -12.97 -1.17
CA THR A 187 15.80 -13.93 -0.08
C THR A 187 17.28 -14.23 0.14
N SER A 188 18.07 -14.32 -0.92
CA SER A 188 19.52 -14.55 -0.78
C SER A 188 20.23 -13.36 -0.12
N THR A 189 19.89 -12.14 -0.52
CA THR A 189 20.46 -10.91 0.06
C THR A 189 20.02 -10.71 1.51
N LEU A 190 18.75 -10.98 1.80
CA LEU A 190 18.19 -10.97 3.13
C LEU A 190 18.93 -11.95 4.05
N LEU A 191 19.08 -13.22 3.65
CA LEU A 191 19.77 -14.23 4.44
C LEU A 191 21.23 -13.89 4.70
N ASP A 192 21.92 -13.24 3.76
CA ASP A 192 23.28 -12.74 3.99
C ASP A 192 23.28 -11.61 5.04
N ALA A 193 22.27 -10.71 5.01
CA ALA A 193 22.12 -9.66 6.00
C ALA A 193 21.81 -10.22 7.40
N VAL A 194 20.75 -11.02 7.53
CA VAL A 194 20.30 -11.59 8.82
C VAL A 194 21.19 -12.74 9.31
N GLY A 195 22.06 -13.27 8.45
CA GLY A 195 23.13 -14.21 8.81
C GLY A 195 24.44 -13.53 9.19
N GLY A 196 24.48 -12.19 9.21
CA GLY A 196 25.65 -11.42 9.64
C GLY A 196 26.77 -11.29 8.61
N LYS A 197 26.57 -11.75 7.36
CA LYS A 197 27.57 -11.67 6.28
C LYS A 197 27.67 -10.29 5.65
N LEU A 198 26.70 -9.41 5.92
CA LEU A 198 26.71 -8.01 5.48
C LEU A 198 26.99 -7.10 6.68
N PRO A 199 28.24 -6.62 6.86
CA PRO A 199 28.60 -5.78 7.99
C PRO A 199 27.70 -4.54 8.18
N PRO A 200 27.21 -3.86 7.12
CA PRO A 200 26.30 -2.72 7.29
C PRO A 200 24.96 -3.06 7.97
N ALA A 201 24.53 -4.32 7.97
CA ALA A 201 23.29 -4.75 8.63
C ALA A 201 23.48 -4.96 10.15
N VAL A 202 24.70 -5.27 10.58
CA VAL A 202 25.04 -5.70 11.94
C VAL A 202 25.45 -4.51 12.80
N GLN A 203 24.85 -4.40 13.97
CA GLN A 203 25.18 -3.40 14.98
C GLN A 203 25.73 -4.07 16.23
N GLN A 204 26.67 -3.41 16.90
CA GLN A 204 27.06 -3.80 18.26
C GLN A 204 25.95 -3.42 19.24
N ALA A 205 25.69 -4.28 20.22
CA ALA A 205 24.75 -4.04 21.32
C ALA A 205 25.48 -4.24 22.66
N PRO A 206 26.31 -3.27 23.09
CA PRO A 206 27.11 -3.42 24.30
C PRO A 206 26.23 -3.57 25.54
N GLY A 207 26.45 -4.64 26.32
CA GLY A 207 25.66 -4.93 27.52
C GLY A 207 24.32 -5.62 27.26
N GLU A 208 23.96 -5.89 26.00
CA GLU A 208 22.85 -6.75 25.63
C GLU A 208 23.36 -8.18 25.34
N THR A 209 22.49 -9.16 25.48
CA THR A 209 22.73 -10.53 25.00
C THR A 209 21.61 -10.85 24.02
N PRO A 210 21.90 -11.03 22.72
CA PRO A 210 23.23 -11.16 22.09
C PRO A 210 23.99 -9.83 21.91
N GLY A 211 25.33 -9.90 21.89
CA GLY A 211 26.21 -8.71 21.84
C GLY A 211 26.33 -8.06 20.46
N PHE A 212 25.86 -8.73 19.41
CA PHE A 212 25.72 -8.21 18.05
C PHE A 212 24.33 -8.52 17.53
N VAL A 213 23.68 -7.55 16.89
CA VAL A 213 22.29 -7.68 16.44
C VAL A 213 22.08 -7.08 15.05
N VAL A 214 21.12 -7.64 14.32
CA VAL A 214 20.54 -7.00 13.13
C VAL A 214 19.23 -6.36 13.55
N ARG A 215 19.21 -5.03 13.57
CA ARG A 215 18.01 -4.24 13.89
C ARG A 215 17.18 -3.99 12.62
N PRO A 216 15.85 -3.84 12.72
CA PRO A 216 14.98 -3.64 11.56
C PRO A 216 15.38 -2.45 10.68
N ARG A 217 15.77 -1.31 11.26
CA ARG A 217 16.21 -0.12 10.52
C ARG A 217 17.54 -0.32 9.80
N SER A 218 18.55 -0.95 10.41
CA SER A 218 19.80 -1.25 9.69
C SER A 218 19.60 -2.29 8.60
N LEU A 219 18.71 -3.27 8.83
CA LEU A 219 18.35 -4.23 7.79
C LEU A 219 17.72 -3.52 6.59
N LYS A 220 16.76 -2.62 6.82
CA LYS A 220 16.13 -1.80 5.77
C LYS A 220 17.18 -1.05 4.94
N GLU A 221 18.08 -0.30 5.58
CA GLU A 221 19.11 0.48 4.88
C GLU A 221 20.13 -0.41 4.15
N CYS A 222 20.52 -1.54 4.75
CA CYS A 222 21.40 -2.51 4.12
C CYS A 222 20.78 -3.10 2.86
N LEU A 223 19.53 -3.57 2.93
CA LEU A 223 18.82 -4.14 1.77
C LEU A 223 18.65 -3.11 0.65
N ARG A 224 18.27 -1.87 0.98
CA ARG A 224 18.13 -0.77 0.03
C ARG A 224 19.41 -0.48 -0.74
N THR A 225 20.57 -0.67 -0.10
CA THR A 225 21.89 -0.43 -0.71
C THR A 225 22.39 -1.64 -1.49
N GLU A 226 22.25 -2.84 -0.93
CA GLU A 226 22.86 -4.07 -1.45
C GLU A 226 22.07 -4.68 -2.61
N MET A 227 20.74 -4.54 -2.64
CA MET A 227 19.91 -5.08 -3.71
C MET A 227 20.27 -4.49 -5.09
N PRO A 228 20.30 -3.14 -5.28
CA PRO A 228 20.75 -2.56 -6.54
C PRO A 228 22.17 -2.98 -6.95
N ARG A 229 23.09 -3.07 -5.98
CA ARG A 229 24.48 -3.51 -6.22
C ARG A 229 24.54 -4.95 -6.74
N ARG A 230 23.80 -5.88 -6.14
CA ARG A 230 23.75 -7.28 -6.56
C ARG A 230 23.11 -7.44 -7.93
N LEU A 231 22.02 -6.73 -8.19
CA LEU A 231 21.35 -6.74 -9.50
C LEU A 231 22.27 -6.23 -10.62
N ALA A 232 23.05 -5.17 -10.37
CA ALA A 232 24.03 -4.67 -11.33
C ALA A 232 25.16 -5.68 -11.63
N GLY A 233 25.50 -6.54 -10.67
CA GLY A 233 26.49 -7.61 -10.83
C GLY A 233 25.98 -8.81 -11.63
N LEU A 234 24.66 -9.02 -11.69
CA LEU A 234 24.05 -10.05 -12.52
C LEU A 234 24.06 -9.56 -13.97
N ARG A 235 24.89 -10.16 -14.83
CA ARG A 235 24.99 -9.85 -16.27
C ARG A 235 23.75 -10.32 -17.06
N VAL A 236 22.56 -9.95 -16.60
CA VAL A 236 21.29 -10.22 -17.27
C VAL A 236 21.15 -9.23 -18.42
N GLY A 237 20.88 -9.71 -19.64
CA GLY A 237 20.74 -8.87 -20.84
C GLY A 237 19.53 -7.93 -20.85
N VAL A 238 18.88 -7.71 -19.71
CA VAL A 238 17.71 -6.85 -19.52
C VAL A 238 18.00 -5.90 -18.35
N THR A 239 17.55 -4.65 -18.45
CA THR A 239 17.56 -3.71 -17.32
C THR A 239 16.58 -4.21 -16.26
N VAL A 240 17.09 -4.94 -15.29
CA VAL A 240 16.33 -5.51 -14.19
C VAL A 240 16.42 -4.57 -12.99
N SER A 241 15.27 -4.12 -12.47
CA SER A 241 15.18 -3.25 -11.30
C SER A 241 14.21 -3.84 -10.29
N GLN A 242 14.72 -4.11 -9.10
CA GLN A 242 13.97 -4.54 -7.93
C GLN A 242 14.52 -3.76 -6.74
N GLU A 243 13.66 -2.96 -6.12
CA GLU A 243 14.01 -2.06 -5.02
C GLU A 243 13.23 -2.50 -3.78
N PRO A 244 13.90 -2.96 -2.71
CA PRO A 244 13.22 -3.44 -1.52
C PRO A 244 12.54 -2.29 -0.77
N ASP A 245 11.44 -2.60 -0.09
CA ASP A 245 10.65 -1.66 0.71
C ASP A 245 10.45 -2.22 2.12
N ALA A 246 10.30 -1.36 3.12
CA ALA A 246 10.04 -1.80 4.50
C ALA A 246 9.29 -0.74 5.31
N ARG A 247 8.36 -1.20 6.16
CA ARG A 247 7.58 -0.40 7.10
C ARG A 247 7.94 -0.85 8.52
N ILE A 248 8.58 0.02 9.30
CA ILE A 248 9.13 -0.34 10.61
C ILE A 248 8.39 0.42 11.70
N THR A 249 7.76 -0.32 12.60
CA THR A 249 6.99 0.22 13.74
C THR A 249 7.62 -0.13 15.08
N SER A 250 8.51 -1.13 15.10
CA SER A 250 9.29 -1.47 16.28
C SER A 250 10.22 -0.35 16.73
N ASP A 251 10.55 -0.34 18.02
CA ASP A 251 11.48 0.62 18.60
C ASP A 251 12.92 0.39 18.13
N GLU A 252 13.85 1.24 18.56
CA GLU A 252 15.27 1.08 18.22
C GLU A 252 15.92 -0.11 18.93
N ALA A 253 15.33 -0.61 20.02
CA ALA A 253 15.85 -1.75 20.78
C ALA A 253 15.48 -3.10 20.15
N ALA A 254 14.47 -3.14 19.28
CA ALA A 254 14.06 -4.33 18.57
C ALA A 254 15.15 -4.88 17.63
N TRP A 255 15.20 -6.20 17.51
CA TRP A 255 16.16 -6.93 16.69
C TRP A 255 15.53 -8.15 16.03
N ILE A 256 16.09 -8.58 14.90
CA ILE A 256 15.61 -9.70 14.08
C ILE A 256 16.60 -10.88 14.10
N ALA A 257 17.91 -10.59 14.14
CA ALA A 257 18.95 -11.61 14.28
C ALA A 257 19.97 -11.19 15.34
N GLY A 258 20.63 -12.18 15.94
CA GLY A 258 21.57 -11.96 17.03
C GLY A 258 22.75 -12.93 16.97
N PHE A 259 23.91 -12.46 17.43
CA PHE A 259 25.18 -13.20 17.43
C PHE A 259 25.99 -12.92 18.71
N ASP A 260 26.60 -13.97 19.26
CA ASP A 260 27.46 -13.86 20.45
C ASP A 260 28.84 -13.28 20.14
N THR A 261 29.32 -13.48 18.92
CA THR A 261 30.60 -12.97 18.43
C THR A 261 30.39 -12.07 17.23
N ALA A 262 31.36 -11.18 16.98
CA ALA A 262 31.34 -10.35 15.79
C ALA A 262 31.28 -11.25 14.54
N PRO A 263 30.28 -11.12 13.67
CA PRO A 263 30.20 -11.91 12.46
C PRO A 263 31.45 -11.68 11.61
N VAL A 264 32.08 -12.76 11.16
CA VAL A 264 33.25 -12.67 10.28
C VAL A 264 32.75 -12.26 8.90
N ALA A 265 33.20 -11.09 8.43
CA ALA A 265 33.02 -10.71 7.03
C ALA A 265 33.82 -11.70 6.17
N GLU A 266 33.16 -12.56 5.40
CA GLU A 266 33.87 -13.34 4.39
C GLU A 266 34.52 -12.36 3.40
N PRO A 267 35.81 -12.54 3.05
CA PRO A 267 36.46 -11.69 2.08
C PRO A 267 35.72 -11.82 0.75
N VAL A 268 35.14 -10.71 0.28
CA VAL A 268 34.54 -10.62 -1.05
C VAL A 268 35.65 -10.95 -2.04
N ALA A 269 35.57 -12.12 -2.69
CA ALA A 269 36.49 -12.49 -3.74
C ALA A 269 36.40 -11.43 -4.85
N SER A 270 37.44 -10.61 -4.98
CA SER A 270 37.61 -9.73 -6.14
C SER A 270 37.48 -10.58 -7.40
N PRO A 271 36.70 -10.18 -8.41
CA PRO A 271 36.67 -10.92 -9.66
C PRO A 271 38.06 -10.85 -10.29
N CYS A 272 38.75 -12.00 -10.36
CA CYS A 272 39.93 -12.16 -11.17
C CYS A 272 39.57 -11.77 -12.60
N ILE A 273 40.17 -10.69 -13.09
CA ILE A 273 40.10 -10.29 -14.49
C ILE A 273 40.93 -11.33 -15.25
N GLU A 274 40.27 -12.33 -15.86
CA GLU A 274 40.93 -13.17 -16.85
C GLU A 274 41.24 -12.33 -18.12
N PRO A 275 42.44 -12.48 -18.72
CA PRO A 275 42.79 -11.77 -19.93
C PRO A 275 41.93 -12.23 -21.13
N PRO A 276 41.65 -11.34 -22.09
CA PRO A 276 40.73 -11.64 -23.19
C PRO A 276 41.31 -12.71 -24.12
N LEU A 277 40.58 -13.83 -24.24
CA LEU A 277 40.83 -14.85 -25.26
C LEU A 277 40.42 -14.32 -26.65
N GLN A 278 41.29 -14.56 -27.62
CA GLN A 278 41.19 -14.14 -29.02
C GLN A 278 39.97 -14.76 -29.74
N PRO A 279 39.43 -14.10 -30.78
CA PRO A 279 38.23 -14.55 -31.48
C PRO A 279 38.52 -15.73 -32.43
N VAL A 280 37.77 -16.83 -32.26
CA VAL A 280 37.78 -18.01 -33.16
C VAL A 280 36.65 -17.86 -34.22
N PRO A 281 36.84 -18.30 -35.48
CA PRO A 281 35.95 -17.96 -36.60
C PRO A 281 34.57 -18.63 -36.54
N ARG A 282 33.56 -17.89 -37.02
CA ARG A 282 32.16 -18.33 -37.20
C ARG A 282 32.03 -19.46 -38.23
N GLY A 283 31.61 -20.63 -37.78
CA GLY A 283 31.02 -21.69 -38.62
C GLY A 283 29.52 -21.79 -38.35
N GLY A 284 28.70 -21.67 -39.40
CA GLY A 284 27.24 -21.67 -39.31
C GLY A 284 26.61 -23.06 -39.44
N ALA A 285 25.52 -23.29 -38.70
CA ALA A 285 24.42 -24.21 -38.99
C ALA A 285 23.24 -23.89 -38.03
N PRO A 286 22.03 -24.45 -38.21
CA PRO A 286 20.83 -23.74 -38.65
C PRO A 286 19.93 -23.26 -37.50
N ARG A 287 19.21 -22.16 -37.75
CA ARG A 287 18.14 -21.65 -36.88
C ARG A 287 16.93 -22.58 -36.94
N LEU A 288 16.67 -23.34 -35.88
CA LEU A 288 15.32 -23.81 -35.55
C LEU A 288 14.69 -22.82 -34.57
N GLY A 289 13.64 -22.15 -35.03
CA GLY A 289 12.93 -21.13 -34.29
C GLY A 289 12.01 -21.71 -33.22
N LEU A 290 12.31 -21.43 -31.96
CA LEU A 290 11.32 -21.30 -30.89
C LEU A 290 11.56 -19.94 -30.24
N ARG A 291 10.95 -18.90 -30.84
CA ARG A 291 10.83 -17.57 -30.23
C ARG A 291 9.76 -17.66 -29.14
N THR A 292 10.15 -17.87 -27.89
CA THR A 292 9.38 -17.34 -26.77
C THR A 292 9.68 -15.84 -26.69
N PRO A 293 8.70 -14.94 -26.83
CA PRO A 293 8.95 -13.52 -26.62
C PRO A 293 9.39 -13.32 -25.16
N PRO A 294 10.48 -12.56 -24.91
CA PRO A 294 10.75 -12.09 -23.55
C PRO A 294 9.57 -11.23 -23.12
N VAL A 295 9.01 -11.51 -21.95
CA VAL A 295 8.01 -10.66 -21.31
C VAL A 295 8.69 -9.32 -21.02
N GLN A 296 8.48 -8.34 -21.90
CA GLN A 296 8.91 -6.96 -21.70
C GLN A 296 7.93 -6.31 -20.72
N TYR A 297 8.39 -6.09 -19.49
CA TYR A 297 7.66 -5.23 -18.56
C TYR A 297 7.88 -3.76 -18.98
N PRO A 298 6.82 -2.93 -19.02
CA PRO A 298 6.97 -1.53 -19.41
C PRO A 298 7.85 -0.78 -18.40
N SER A 299 8.96 -0.22 -18.89
CA SER A 299 9.90 0.63 -18.14
C SER A 299 9.31 2.00 -17.75
N ALA A 300 8.17 2.38 -18.33
CA ALA A 300 7.51 3.68 -18.12
C ALA A 300 7.15 3.93 -16.65
N GLY A 301 6.67 2.90 -15.93
CA GLY A 301 6.33 3.04 -14.52
C GLY A 301 7.55 3.33 -13.64
N ALA A 302 8.77 2.90 -14.02
CA ALA A 302 9.96 3.06 -13.16
C ALA A 302 10.42 4.51 -13.11
N ALA A 303 10.42 5.16 -14.27
CA ALA A 303 10.71 6.57 -14.38
C ALA A 303 9.67 7.43 -13.63
N ALA A 304 8.38 7.11 -13.75
CA ALA A 304 7.30 7.83 -13.07
C ALA A 304 7.43 7.79 -11.54
N ARG A 305 7.78 6.64 -10.96
CA ARG A 305 7.99 6.49 -9.51
C ARG A 305 9.26 7.16 -9.02
N ALA A 306 10.39 6.93 -9.68
CA ALA A 306 11.65 7.60 -9.32
C ALA A 306 11.52 9.13 -9.43
N PHE A 307 10.65 9.61 -10.32
CA PHE A 307 10.26 11.01 -10.39
C PHE A 307 9.37 11.42 -9.22
N ALA A 308 8.30 10.67 -8.90
CA ALA A 308 7.42 10.95 -7.77
C ALA A 308 8.17 10.97 -6.42
N SER A 309 9.07 10.00 -6.17
CA SER A 309 9.90 9.96 -4.96
C SER A 309 10.83 11.17 -4.87
N ARG A 310 11.53 11.51 -5.97
CA ARG A 310 12.39 12.72 -6.01
C ARG A 310 11.61 14.01 -5.76
N GLN A 311 10.39 14.10 -6.28
CA GLN A 311 9.54 15.26 -6.02
C GLN A 311 9.07 15.34 -4.58
N LEU A 312 8.69 14.22 -3.99
CA LEU A 312 8.37 14.13 -2.58
C LEU A 312 9.57 14.61 -1.75
N ASP A 313 10.77 14.08 -2.00
CA ASP A 313 12.02 14.47 -1.32
C ASP A 313 12.33 15.97 -1.47
N GLN A 314 12.09 16.57 -2.63
CA GLN A 314 12.28 18.01 -2.83
C GLN A 314 11.27 18.86 -2.05
N VAL A 315 10.00 18.45 -2.02
CA VAL A 315 8.96 19.11 -1.22
C VAL A 315 9.25 18.98 0.28
N LEU A 316 9.85 17.85 0.69
CA LEU A 316 10.34 17.60 2.04
C LEU A 316 11.54 18.49 2.39
N ALA A 317 12.55 18.55 1.51
CA ALA A 317 13.79 19.30 1.74
C ALA A 317 13.59 20.83 1.79
N GLY A 318 12.66 21.36 0.99
CA GLY A 318 12.29 22.78 1.01
C GLY A 318 11.66 23.27 2.32
N ALA A 319 11.36 22.37 3.26
CA ALA A 319 10.75 22.70 4.56
C ALA A 319 11.76 22.93 5.70
N ASN A 320 13.05 22.62 5.51
CA ASN A 320 14.09 22.76 6.55
C ASN A 320 14.76 24.14 6.60
N SER A 321 14.43 25.07 5.70
CA SER A 321 15.01 26.43 5.64
C SER A 321 14.19 27.48 6.41
N GLY A 322 13.83 27.16 7.66
CA GLY A 322 13.12 28.05 8.58
C GLY A 322 13.97 28.42 9.80
N GLY A 323 14.94 29.32 9.65
CA GLY A 323 15.74 29.86 10.75
C GLY A 323 16.18 31.30 10.53
N THR A 324 15.67 32.21 11.37
CA THR A 324 16.05 33.64 11.56
C THR A 324 15.95 34.59 10.36
N ARG A 325 14.86 35.37 10.33
CA ARG A 325 14.67 36.53 9.45
C ARG A 325 15.37 37.76 10.05
N THR A 326 16.48 38.18 9.45
CA THR A 326 16.83 39.61 9.37
C THR A 326 16.42 40.14 8.01
N ALA A 327 15.67 41.23 8.02
CA ALA A 327 15.01 41.80 6.86
C ALA A 327 16.00 42.38 5.86
N THR A 328 16.22 41.70 4.73
CA THR A 328 16.67 42.30 3.46
C THR A 328 16.37 41.34 2.31
N ARG A 329 15.57 41.80 1.33
CA ARG A 329 15.24 41.16 0.02
C ARG A 329 14.89 39.66 0.07
N GLY A 330 13.59 39.36 -0.03
CA GLY A 330 13.06 38.01 -0.02
C GLY A 330 13.72 37.07 -1.05
N PRO A 331 13.96 35.80 -0.70
CA PRO A 331 14.53 34.85 -1.64
C PRO A 331 13.52 34.59 -2.76
N SER A 332 13.91 34.95 -3.98
CA SER A 332 13.23 34.51 -5.20
C SER A 332 13.29 32.99 -5.25
N ILE A 333 12.14 32.34 -5.03
CA ILE A 333 11.95 30.93 -5.36
C ILE A 333 12.13 30.84 -6.88
N ARG A 334 13.27 30.31 -7.33
CA ARG A 334 13.48 30.03 -8.76
C ARG A 334 12.33 29.16 -9.27
N PRO A 335 11.71 29.48 -10.42
CA PRO A 335 10.73 28.59 -11.02
C PRO A 335 11.44 27.29 -11.41
N MET A 336 11.00 26.17 -10.82
CA MET A 336 11.48 24.83 -11.15
C MET A 336 10.93 24.43 -12.54
N PRO A 337 11.78 23.98 -13.48
CA PRO A 337 11.32 23.25 -14.65
C PRO A 337 11.01 21.81 -14.22
N ASP A 338 9.84 21.30 -14.61
CA ASP A 338 9.45 19.88 -14.50
C ASP A 338 8.97 19.38 -13.11
N GLY A 339 7.95 20.06 -12.56
CA GLY A 339 7.12 19.60 -11.43
C GLY A 339 6.12 18.46 -11.79
N PRO A 340 5.26 17.99 -10.85
CA PRO A 340 4.30 16.88 -11.07
C PRO A 340 3.47 17.18 -12.30
N SER A 341 2.82 16.18 -12.94
CA SER A 341 2.01 16.42 -14.15
C SER A 341 1.22 17.72 -13.94
N PRO A 342 1.60 18.82 -14.62
CA PRO A 342 1.21 20.15 -14.18
C PRO A 342 -0.30 20.32 -14.21
N ALA A 343 -1.01 19.39 -14.84
CA ALA A 343 -2.43 19.19 -14.79
C ALA A 343 -3.02 19.07 -13.36
N LEU A 344 -2.50 18.21 -12.47
CA LEU A 344 -3.16 17.94 -11.17
C LEU A 344 -3.15 19.16 -10.23
N ALA A 345 -2.05 19.92 -10.18
CA ALA A 345 -1.95 21.10 -9.32
C ALA A 345 -2.65 22.34 -9.90
N LYS A 346 -2.97 22.36 -11.21
CA LYS A 346 -3.62 23.50 -11.86
C LYS A 346 -5.04 23.70 -11.31
N PRO A 347 -5.45 24.92 -10.93
CA PRO A 347 -6.84 25.19 -10.60
C PRO A 347 -7.72 25.06 -11.85
N PHE A 348 -8.99 24.71 -11.66
CA PHE A 348 -10.00 24.66 -12.72
C PHE A 348 -11.41 24.86 -12.14
N GLY A 349 -12.36 25.14 -13.02
CA GLY A 349 -13.77 25.33 -12.68
C GLY A 349 -14.01 26.50 -11.71
N PRO A 350 -15.23 26.63 -11.18
CA PRO A 350 -15.54 27.68 -10.22
C PRO A 350 -14.79 27.46 -8.88
N LEU A 351 -14.55 28.57 -8.18
CA LEU A 351 -13.98 28.57 -6.83
C LEU A 351 -15.06 28.46 -5.72
N GLY A 352 -16.34 28.43 -6.11
CA GLY A 352 -17.47 28.37 -5.20
C GLY A 352 -18.78 28.38 -5.98
N PHE A 353 -19.84 27.82 -5.38
CA PHE A 353 -21.23 27.92 -5.82
C PHE A 353 -22.00 28.83 -4.87
N GLU A 354 -23.17 29.37 -5.26
CA GLU A 354 -24.00 30.15 -4.33
C GLU A 354 -24.42 29.33 -3.09
N THR A 355 -24.47 28.00 -3.21
CA THR A 355 -24.77 27.08 -2.11
C THR A 355 -23.57 26.77 -1.22
N ASN A 356 -22.39 27.30 -1.54
CA ASN A 356 -21.11 26.98 -0.90
C ASN A 356 -20.68 25.51 -0.95
N CYS A 357 -21.33 24.69 -1.77
CA CYS A 357 -21.09 23.27 -1.80
C CYS A 357 -21.33 22.68 -3.20
N GLY A 358 -20.43 21.81 -3.63
CA GLY A 358 -20.58 21.10 -4.88
C GLY A 358 -19.32 20.38 -5.33
N PHE A 359 -19.37 19.87 -6.55
CA PHE A 359 -18.33 19.11 -7.21
C PHE A 359 -17.99 19.75 -8.55
N LYS A 360 -16.72 19.67 -8.91
CA LYS A 360 -16.21 20.04 -10.24
C LYS A 360 -15.28 18.96 -10.76
N LEU A 361 -15.42 18.60 -12.02
CA LEU A 361 -14.70 17.52 -12.67
C LEU A 361 -13.82 18.04 -13.78
N ARG A 362 -12.68 17.39 -13.98
CA ARG A 362 -11.86 17.50 -15.19
C ARG A 362 -11.42 16.12 -15.63
N GLY A 363 -11.26 15.94 -16.94
CA GLY A 363 -10.90 14.64 -17.54
C GLY A 363 -12.05 13.63 -17.63
N ALA A 364 -13.22 13.95 -17.07
CA ALA A 364 -14.44 13.16 -17.19
C ALA A 364 -15.67 14.08 -17.27
N LYS A 365 -16.81 13.52 -17.67
CA LYS A 365 -18.11 14.19 -17.74
C LYS A 365 -19.14 13.47 -16.88
N LEU A 366 -20.02 14.22 -16.23
CA LEU A 366 -21.17 13.74 -15.48
C LEU A 366 -22.29 13.35 -16.44
N ALA A 367 -22.77 12.12 -16.31
CA ALA A 367 -24.08 11.75 -16.81
C ALA A 367 -25.18 12.20 -15.85
N ASP A 368 -24.95 12.04 -14.54
CA ASP A 368 -25.94 12.29 -13.50
C ASP A 368 -25.28 12.51 -12.13
N ALA A 369 -26.01 13.08 -11.19
CA ALA A 369 -25.58 13.21 -9.80
C ALA A 369 -26.78 13.05 -8.86
N VAL A 370 -26.72 12.06 -7.97
CA VAL A 370 -27.84 11.70 -7.09
C VAL A 370 -27.40 11.70 -5.63
N ALA A 371 -28.32 12.12 -4.75
CA ALA A 371 -28.11 12.12 -3.31
C ALA A 371 -29.43 11.87 -2.60
N SER A 372 -29.36 11.38 -1.36
CA SER A 372 -30.53 11.21 -0.50
C SER A 372 -30.65 12.38 0.47
N GLY A 373 -31.87 12.90 0.68
CA GLY A 373 -32.13 13.94 1.68
C GLY A 373 -31.58 15.34 1.37
N VAL A 374 -30.92 15.56 0.23
CA VAL A 374 -30.45 16.87 -0.26
C VAL A 374 -30.67 17.01 -1.77
N ARG A 375 -30.81 18.25 -2.25
CA ARG A 375 -30.94 18.55 -3.68
C ARG A 375 -29.55 18.66 -4.31
N VAL A 376 -29.37 17.97 -5.43
CA VAL A 376 -28.16 18.04 -6.28
C VAL A 376 -28.57 18.37 -7.70
N GLU A 377 -27.84 19.28 -8.34
CA GLU A 377 -28.13 19.75 -9.69
C GLU A 377 -26.88 19.71 -10.54
N ARG A 378 -26.97 19.16 -11.75
CA ARG A 378 -25.96 19.39 -12.78
C ARG A 378 -26.06 20.84 -13.24
N PHE A 379 -24.97 21.59 -13.14
CA PHE A 379 -25.01 23.05 -13.22
C PHE A 379 -24.48 23.63 -14.53
N ASP A 380 -23.87 22.83 -15.40
CA ASP A 380 -23.24 23.30 -16.64
C ASP A 380 -23.56 22.47 -17.88
N ASP A 381 -23.44 23.13 -19.04
CA ASP A 381 -23.60 22.52 -20.36
C ASP A 381 -22.50 21.50 -20.66
N ASP A 382 -21.27 21.75 -20.18
CA ASP A 382 -20.12 20.86 -20.31
C ASP A 382 -20.22 19.59 -19.45
N ALA A 383 -21.25 19.51 -18.59
CA ALA A 383 -21.51 18.41 -17.69
C ALA A 383 -20.32 18.10 -16.77
N SER A 384 -19.63 19.13 -16.27
CA SER A 384 -18.47 19.03 -15.41
C SER A 384 -18.73 19.51 -13.98
N LEU A 385 -19.90 20.11 -13.71
CA LEU A 385 -20.24 20.71 -12.43
C LEU A 385 -21.51 20.08 -11.83
N ALA A 386 -21.44 19.73 -10.54
CA ALA A 386 -22.60 19.38 -9.74
C ALA A 386 -22.71 20.30 -8.53
N ARG A 387 -23.83 21.02 -8.41
CA ARG A 387 -24.13 21.90 -7.28
C ARG A 387 -24.93 21.13 -6.24
N VAL A 388 -24.57 21.28 -4.97
CA VAL A 388 -25.25 20.60 -3.86
C VAL A 388 -25.86 21.64 -2.92
N HIS A 389 -27.06 21.35 -2.43
CA HIS A 389 -27.74 22.13 -1.39
C HIS A 389 -27.73 21.35 -0.06
N PRO A 390 -26.62 21.40 0.70
CA PRO A 390 -26.40 20.51 1.85
C PRO A 390 -27.29 20.82 3.06
N GLN A 391 -28.03 21.94 3.08
CA GLN A 391 -28.85 22.37 4.22
C GLN A 391 -28.09 22.41 5.56
N GLY A 392 -26.79 22.74 5.52
CA GLY A 392 -25.94 22.83 6.70
C GLY A 392 -25.40 21.51 7.26
N ARG A 393 -25.67 20.37 6.61
CA ARG A 393 -25.16 19.05 7.01
C ARG A 393 -24.42 18.35 5.87
N PRO A 394 -23.43 17.49 6.14
CA PRO A 394 -22.84 16.64 5.12
C PRO A 394 -23.88 15.70 4.49
N ALA A 395 -23.67 15.35 3.22
CA ALA A 395 -24.54 14.43 2.50
C ALA A 395 -23.75 13.54 1.54
N ASN A 396 -24.23 12.32 1.33
CA ASN A 396 -23.64 11.39 0.38
C ASN A 396 -24.12 11.68 -1.04
N VAL A 397 -23.18 11.91 -1.96
CA VAL A 397 -23.49 12.21 -3.37
C VAL A 397 -22.80 11.20 -4.27
N LEU A 398 -23.60 10.48 -5.05
CA LEU A 398 -23.13 9.58 -6.10
C LEU A 398 -23.04 10.37 -7.41
N LEU A 399 -21.81 10.58 -7.86
CA LEU A 399 -21.50 11.20 -9.14
C LEU A 399 -21.37 10.10 -10.19
N ILE A 400 -22.25 10.12 -11.19
CA ILE A 400 -22.32 9.09 -12.23
C ILE A 400 -21.72 9.69 -13.50
N LEU A 401 -20.69 9.04 -14.02
CA LEU A 401 -19.93 9.51 -15.16
C LEU A 401 -20.56 9.05 -16.48
N ALA A 402 -20.16 9.69 -17.59
CA ALA A 402 -20.64 9.37 -18.93
C ALA A 402 -20.40 7.90 -19.32
N ASP A 403 -19.34 7.27 -18.81
CA ASP A 403 -19.00 5.85 -19.02
C ASP A 403 -19.76 4.89 -18.09
N GLN A 404 -20.73 5.39 -17.32
CA GLN A 404 -21.53 4.66 -16.32
C GLN A 404 -20.75 4.19 -15.08
N THR A 405 -19.47 4.50 -14.96
CA THR A 405 -18.77 4.38 -13.66
C THR A 405 -19.25 5.47 -12.71
N SER A 406 -18.98 5.33 -11.42
CA SER A 406 -19.39 6.32 -10.44
C SER A 406 -18.44 6.46 -9.27
N VAL A 407 -18.57 7.60 -8.58
CA VAL A 407 -17.84 7.91 -7.35
C VAL A 407 -18.83 8.34 -6.29
N LEU A 408 -18.79 7.72 -5.12
CA LEU A 408 -19.60 8.12 -3.97
C LEU A 408 -18.74 8.98 -3.05
N LEU A 409 -19.03 10.28 -2.98
CA LEU A 409 -18.26 11.23 -2.18
C LEU A 409 -19.18 12.06 -1.27
N PRO A 410 -18.67 12.49 -0.11
CA PRO A 410 -19.41 13.38 0.75
C PRO A 410 -19.36 14.82 0.24
N ALA A 411 -20.53 15.43 0.11
CA ALA A 411 -20.67 16.86 -0.03
C ALA A 411 -20.46 17.51 1.35
N VAL A 412 -19.30 18.14 1.56
CA VAL A 412 -18.97 18.84 2.81
C VAL A 412 -19.43 20.30 2.72
N PRO A 413 -20.29 20.78 3.64
CA PRO A 413 -20.72 22.17 3.65
C PRO A 413 -19.54 23.14 3.68
N GLY A 414 -19.54 24.15 2.81
CA GLY A 414 -18.46 25.13 2.73
C GLY A 414 -17.28 24.73 1.84
N PHE A 415 -17.33 23.56 1.19
CA PHE A 415 -16.27 23.07 0.30
C PHE A 415 -16.77 22.79 -1.12
N VAL A 416 -15.88 23.01 -2.08
CA VAL A 416 -16.01 22.54 -3.46
C VAL A 416 -15.02 21.41 -3.67
N ALA A 417 -15.54 20.21 -3.92
CA ALA A 417 -14.72 19.05 -4.22
C ALA A 417 -14.30 19.06 -5.70
N ALA A 418 -13.00 19.11 -5.96
CA ALA A 418 -12.42 19.05 -7.28
C ALA A 418 -11.92 17.62 -7.57
N LEU A 419 -12.49 16.98 -8.58
CA LEU A 419 -12.16 15.63 -9.00
C LEU A 419 -11.34 15.68 -10.29
N SER A 420 -10.23 14.95 -10.32
CA SER A 420 -9.35 14.86 -11.47
C SER A 420 -9.32 13.43 -11.98
N PHE A 421 -9.73 13.24 -13.22
CA PHE A 421 -9.69 11.94 -13.90
C PHE A 421 -8.55 11.89 -14.91
N ASP A 422 -7.91 10.73 -15.00
CA ASP A 422 -6.86 10.42 -15.97
C ASP A 422 -7.21 9.09 -16.64
N ALA A 423 -7.39 9.09 -17.96
CA ALA A 423 -7.83 7.91 -18.72
C ALA A 423 -9.08 7.17 -18.16
N GLY A 424 -10.03 7.90 -17.53
CA GLY A 424 -11.24 7.33 -16.93
C GLY A 424 -11.10 6.91 -15.46
N GLU A 425 -9.89 6.96 -14.91
CA GLU A 425 -9.59 6.62 -13.52
C GLU A 425 -9.59 7.87 -12.63
N LEU A 426 -10.19 7.78 -11.45
CA LEU A 426 -10.12 8.86 -10.46
C LEU A 426 -8.70 8.97 -9.87
N ALA A 427 -7.98 10.00 -10.27
CA ALA A 427 -6.58 10.22 -9.92
C ALA A 427 -6.38 11.07 -8.65
N ASP A 428 -7.25 12.07 -8.43
CA ASP A 428 -7.16 12.97 -7.25
C ASP A 428 -8.53 13.53 -6.88
N VAL A 429 -8.74 13.70 -5.57
CA VAL A 429 -9.87 14.42 -4.98
C VAL A 429 -9.32 15.52 -4.07
N ALA A 430 -9.82 16.73 -4.25
CA ALA A 430 -9.42 17.91 -3.50
C ALA A 430 -10.65 18.58 -2.88
N TYR A 431 -10.65 18.81 -1.58
CA TYR A 431 -11.71 19.60 -0.95
C TYR A 431 -11.19 21.02 -0.72
N GLU A 432 -11.53 21.94 -1.63
CA GLU A 432 -11.12 23.34 -1.51
C GLU A 432 -12.25 24.16 -0.87
N PRO A 433 -11.97 25.03 0.12
CA PRO A 433 -12.99 25.91 0.68
C PRO A 433 -13.67 26.75 -0.39
N SER A 434 -14.98 26.90 -0.31
CA SER A 434 -15.74 27.80 -1.18
C SER A 434 -15.24 29.23 -1.02
N LYS A 435 -15.09 29.97 -2.13
CA LYS A 435 -14.69 31.39 -2.10
C LYS A 435 -15.59 32.31 -1.29
N TYR A 436 -16.83 31.88 -1.01
CA TYR A 436 -17.77 32.64 -0.19
C TYR A 436 -17.84 32.14 1.26
N GLY A 437 -17.01 31.14 1.62
CA GLY A 437 -16.91 30.61 2.98
C GLY A 437 -15.80 31.28 3.80
N GLU A 438 -15.90 31.15 5.13
CA GLU A 438 -14.98 31.80 6.09
C GLU A 438 -13.53 31.33 5.95
N ARG A 439 -13.32 30.05 5.58
CA ARG A 439 -12.00 29.43 5.40
C ARG A 439 -11.26 29.88 4.14
N TRP A 440 -11.92 30.63 3.25
CA TRP A 440 -11.32 31.01 1.96
C TRP A 440 -10.08 31.89 2.14
N ALA A 441 -10.11 32.85 3.06
CA ALA A 441 -9.00 33.79 3.25
C ALA A 441 -7.69 33.06 3.60
N ASP A 442 -7.78 32.10 4.53
CA ASP A 442 -6.64 31.29 4.97
C ASP A 442 -6.16 30.33 3.86
N PHE A 443 -7.10 29.73 3.13
CA PHE A 443 -6.77 28.86 2.00
C PHE A 443 -6.12 29.62 0.85
N ALA A 444 -6.70 30.75 0.43
CA ALA A 444 -6.28 31.49 -0.75
C ALA A 444 -4.82 31.96 -0.66
N GLN A 445 -4.35 32.31 0.55
CA GLN A 445 -2.95 32.69 0.79
C GLN A 445 -1.95 31.55 0.51
N ARG A 446 -2.40 30.30 0.61
CA ARG A 446 -1.56 29.09 0.51
C ARG A 446 -2.04 28.11 -0.56
N ALA A 447 -3.00 28.50 -1.39
CA ALA A 447 -3.70 27.59 -2.30
C ALA A 447 -2.72 26.87 -3.25
N ASP A 448 -1.78 27.59 -3.83
CA ASP A 448 -0.79 27.02 -4.76
C ASP A 448 0.21 26.07 -4.07
N GLU A 449 0.52 26.32 -2.79
CA GLU A 449 1.37 25.45 -1.97
C GLU A 449 0.63 24.15 -1.68
N LEU A 450 -0.62 24.24 -1.20
CA LEU A 450 -1.47 23.11 -0.84
C LEU A 450 -1.82 22.24 -2.05
N ARG A 451 -2.17 22.86 -3.19
CA ARG A 451 -2.45 22.15 -4.46
C ARG A 451 -1.23 21.37 -4.94
N ARG A 452 -0.03 21.97 -4.88
CA ARG A 452 1.21 21.29 -5.23
C ARG A 452 1.52 20.14 -4.28
N LEU A 453 1.40 20.38 -2.97
CA LEU A 453 1.61 19.34 -1.96
C LEU A 453 0.67 18.15 -2.19
N ARG A 454 -0.63 18.41 -2.35
CA ARG A 454 -1.63 17.37 -2.63
C ARG A 454 -1.35 16.62 -3.92
N ALA A 455 -1.02 17.31 -5.01
CA ALA A 455 -0.70 16.66 -6.28
C ALA A 455 0.50 15.70 -6.17
N VAL A 456 1.54 16.08 -5.41
CA VAL A 456 2.70 15.21 -5.16
C VAL A 456 2.32 14.02 -4.29
N ILE A 457 1.51 14.23 -3.23
CA ILE A 457 1.05 13.15 -2.35
C ILE A 457 0.14 12.17 -3.10
N ALA A 458 -0.84 12.67 -3.85
CA ALA A 458 -1.75 11.86 -4.64
C ALA A 458 -0.97 11.02 -5.67
N GLN A 459 -0.01 11.63 -6.38
CA GLN A 459 0.85 10.89 -7.30
C GLN A 459 1.71 9.84 -6.57
N ALA A 460 2.35 10.20 -5.45
CA ALA A 460 3.13 9.26 -4.66
C ALA A 460 2.29 8.10 -4.10
N ALA A 461 1.03 8.37 -3.73
CA ALA A 461 0.09 7.36 -3.25
C ALA A 461 -0.34 6.43 -4.37
N ARG A 462 -0.68 6.95 -5.56
CA ARG A 462 -0.98 6.16 -6.77
C ARG A 462 0.16 5.24 -7.17
N GLU A 463 1.39 5.73 -7.00
CA GLU A 463 2.59 4.98 -7.28
C GLU A 463 3.01 4.05 -6.13
N GLY A 464 2.32 4.09 -4.99
CA GLY A 464 2.59 3.28 -3.80
C GLY A 464 3.88 3.61 -3.05
N VAL A 465 4.48 4.76 -3.34
CA VAL A 465 5.74 5.26 -2.74
C VAL A 465 5.49 6.29 -1.64
N PHE A 466 4.25 6.69 -1.39
CA PHE A 466 3.94 7.66 -0.34
C PHE A 466 4.23 7.10 1.07
N ARG A 467 5.11 7.78 1.81
CA ARG A 467 5.49 7.48 3.19
C ARG A 467 5.66 8.78 3.98
N LEU A 468 5.38 8.73 5.29
CA LEU A 468 5.67 9.82 6.23
C LEU A 468 7.01 9.64 6.96
N GLU A 469 7.81 8.63 6.60
CA GLU A 469 9.14 8.40 7.18
C GLU A 469 10.14 9.41 6.58
N GLY A 470 10.20 10.61 7.18
CA GLY A 470 10.95 11.77 6.71
C GLY A 470 10.48 13.02 7.44
N PRO A 471 11.21 14.15 7.42
CA PRO A 471 11.21 15.17 8.47
C PRO A 471 9.80 15.53 8.95
N ALA A 472 9.65 15.66 10.27
CA ALA A 472 8.43 16.07 10.98
C ALA A 472 7.66 17.23 10.31
N ALA A 473 8.35 18.01 9.48
CA ALA A 473 7.81 19.00 8.56
C ALA A 473 6.64 18.55 7.66
N LEU A 474 6.65 17.36 7.03
CA LEU A 474 5.53 16.95 6.15
C LEU A 474 4.30 16.60 6.96
N ALA A 475 4.47 15.77 7.99
CA ALA A 475 3.41 15.47 8.95
C ALA A 475 2.86 16.76 9.57
N ARG A 476 3.71 17.72 9.93
CA ARG A 476 3.31 19.03 10.46
C ARG A 476 2.58 19.90 9.42
N ARG A 477 3.02 19.92 8.16
CA ARG A 477 2.33 20.66 7.08
C ARG A 477 0.96 20.06 6.78
N MET A 478 0.85 18.73 6.75
CA MET A 478 -0.43 18.04 6.62
C MET A 478 -1.34 18.30 7.82
N GLN A 479 -0.78 18.28 9.04
CA GLN A 479 -1.52 18.60 10.26
C GLN A 479 -2.01 20.05 10.30
N LEU A 480 -1.23 21.01 9.78
CA LEU A 480 -1.65 22.41 9.65
C LEU A 480 -2.68 22.61 8.53
N ALA A 481 -2.73 21.71 7.55
CA ALA A 481 -3.65 21.78 6.41
C ALA A 481 -4.95 20.97 6.61
N LYS A 482 -5.05 20.14 7.67
CA LYS A 482 -6.15 19.18 7.86
C LYS A 482 -7.55 19.81 7.86
N GLY A 483 -7.72 20.98 8.47
CA GLY A 483 -9.00 21.71 8.49
C GLY A 483 -9.27 22.56 7.23
N VAL A 484 -8.29 22.64 6.33
CA VAL A 484 -8.34 23.45 5.11
C VAL A 484 -8.54 22.57 3.87
N ASP A 485 -8.02 21.35 3.88
CA ASP A 485 -8.25 20.36 2.81
C ASP A 485 -8.43 18.94 3.39
N PRO A 486 -9.68 18.50 3.55
CA PRO A 486 -10.01 17.15 4.02
C PRO A 486 -9.31 15.99 3.29
N SER A 487 -8.96 16.12 2.00
CA SER A 487 -8.33 14.99 1.30
C SER A 487 -6.89 14.75 1.74
N LEU A 488 -6.16 15.80 2.11
CA LEU A 488 -4.83 15.67 2.73
C LEU A 488 -4.89 14.92 4.06
N ALA A 489 -5.96 15.12 4.83
CA ALA A 489 -6.14 14.41 6.09
C ALA A 489 -6.42 12.90 5.88
N LEU A 490 -7.15 12.54 4.83
CA LEU A 490 -7.34 11.14 4.44
C LEU A 490 -6.02 10.46 4.07
N TYR A 491 -5.17 11.11 3.25
CA TYR A 491 -3.83 10.59 2.96
C TYR A 491 -2.95 10.47 4.21
N ALA A 492 -3.01 11.45 5.12
CA ALA A 492 -2.30 11.37 6.40
C ALA A 492 -2.78 10.20 7.25
N ALA A 493 -4.08 9.90 7.24
CA ALA A 493 -4.68 8.86 8.07
C ALA A 493 -4.11 7.47 7.74
N TYR A 494 -4.05 7.12 6.45
CA TYR A 494 -3.47 5.85 6.01
C TYR A 494 -1.97 5.78 6.32
N ALA A 495 -1.25 6.88 6.19
CA ALA A 495 0.17 6.90 6.55
C ALA A 495 0.39 6.77 8.06
N TYR A 496 -0.41 7.43 8.90
CA TYR A 496 -0.37 7.24 10.36
C TYR A 496 -0.74 5.81 10.75
N HIS A 497 -1.76 5.23 10.11
CA HIS A 497 -2.15 3.84 10.34
C HIS A 497 -1.02 2.86 9.99
N GLY A 498 -0.34 3.07 8.85
CA GLY A 498 0.81 2.26 8.44
C GLY A 498 1.99 2.35 9.41
N LEU A 499 2.17 3.50 10.07
CA LEU A 499 3.20 3.75 11.08
C LEU A 499 2.78 3.44 12.52
N GLN A 500 1.60 2.81 12.73
CA GLN A 500 1.03 2.57 14.06
C GLN A 500 0.91 3.84 14.94
N GLN A 501 0.76 5.03 14.32
CA GLN A 501 0.58 6.30 15.03
C GLN A 501 -0.90 6.53 15.39
N GLY A 502 -1.49 5.57 16.13
CA GLY A 502 -2.91 5.55 16.48
C GLY A 502 -3.37 6.78 17.26
N ASP A 503 -2.54 7.34 18.14
CA ASP A 503 -2.87 8.56 18.89
C ASP A 503 -3.06 9.77 17.97
N ARG A 504 -2.14 9.96 17.01
CA ARG A 504 -2.23 11.06 16.03
C ARG A 504 -3.45 10.90 15.13
N LEU A 505 -3.76 9.67 14.75
CA LEU A 505 -4.96 9.37 13.98
C LEU A 505 -6.24 9.71 14.76
N ARG A 506 -6.32 9.32 16.04
CA ARG A 506 -7.44 9.67 16.93
C ARG A 506 -7.57 11.18 17.10
N GLU A 507 -6.48 11.88 17.38
CA GLU A 507 -6.47 13.35 17.51
C GLU A 507 -6.96 14.03 16.23
N MET A 508 -6.47 13.59 15.06
CA MET A 508 -6.88 14.13 13.77
C MET A 508 -8.37 13.87 13.47
N ARG A 509 -8.86 12.65 13.78
CA ARG A 509 -10.27 12.28 13.64
C ARG A 509 -11.16 13.16 14.50
N GLU A 510 -10.83 13.32 15.78
CA GLU A 510 -11.59 14.18 16.70
C GLU A 510 -11.60 15.63 16.24
N TYR A 511 -10.44 16.16 15.83
CA TYR A 511 -10.33 17.50 15.28
C TYR A 511 -11.26 17.70 14.08
N LEU A 512 -11.21 16.81 13.07
CA LEU A 512 -12.04 16.95 11.87
C LEU A 512 -13.53 16.81 12.16
N ARG A 513 -13.89 15.92 13.07
CA ARG A 513 -15.28 15.75 13.51
C ARG A 513 -15.82 17.02 14.14
N MET A 514 -15.04 17.66 15.01
CA MET A 514 -15.44 18.93 15.66
C MET A 514 -15.41 20.11 14.68
N ASP A 515 -14.41 20.18 13.81
CA ASP A 515 -14.16 21.32 12.92
C ASP A 515 -15.10 21.35 11.70
N LEU A 516 -15.39 20.18 11.12
CA LEU A 516 -16.16 20.04 9.88
C LEU A 516 -17.56 19.43 10.09
N GLY A 517 -17.85 18.92 11.29
CA GLY A 517 -19.13 18.25 11.58
C GLY A 517 -19.34 16.96 10.79
N ILE A 518 -18.26 16.32 10.33
CA ILE A 518 -18.30 15.11 9.49
C ILE A 518 -17.47 13.99 10.11
N SER A 519 -17.97 12.76 10.01
CA SER A 519 -17.23 11.54 10.36
C SER A 519 -16.93 10.77 9.07
N PHE A 520 -15.70 10.89 8.58
CA PHE A 520 -15.25 10.12 7.42
C PHE A 520 -15.10 8.64 7.80
N PHE A 521 -15.64 7.74 6.98
CA PHE A 521 -15.59 6.30 7.24
C PHE A 521 -14.16 5.80 7.44
N ASP A 522 -13.23 6.17 6.57
CA ASP A 522 -11.83 5.74 6.65
C ASP A 522 -11.16 6.17 7.97
N LEU A 523 -11.45 7.38 8.46
CA LEU A 523 -10.87 7.84 9.74
C LEU A 523 -11.39 7.02 10.92
N ASP A 524 -12.69 6.71 10.92
CA ASP A 524 -13.29 5.85 11.96
C ASP A 524 -12.81 4.40 11.83
N LEU A 525 -12.69 3.87 10.60
CA LEU A 525 -12.18 2.53 10.32
C LEU A 525 -10.75 2.38 10.84
N LEU A 526 -9.84 3.24 10.38
CA LEU A 526 -8.42 3.16 10.70
C LEU A 526 -8.15 3.43 12.19
N ALA A 527 -9.02 4.19 12.85
CA ALA A 527 -8.96 4.43 14.29
C ALA A 527 -9.56 3.28 15.12
N GLY A 528 -10.15 2.26 14.47
CA GLY A 528 -10.85 1.16 15.14
C GLY A 528 -12.09 1.61 15.91
N ALA A 529 -12.75 2.68 15.44
CA ALA A 529 -13.86 3.35 16.12
C ALA A 529 -15.21 3.18 15.41
N LEU A 530 -15.30 2.26 14.44
CA LEU A 530 -16.57 1.87 13.81
C LEU A 530 -17.32 0.88 14.72
N PRO A 531 -18.56 1.19 15.15
CA PRO A 531 -19.37 0.25 15.94
C PRO A 531 -19.93 -0.89 15.08
N SER A 532 -20.59 -1.88 15.70
CA SER A 532 -21.41 -2.87 14.98
C SER A 532 -22.60 -2.17 14.29
N GLY A 533 -22.72 -2.28 12.96
CA GLY A 533 -23.58 -1.40 12.14
C GLY A 533 -22.92 -0.06 11.78
N GLY A 534 -21.59 -0.10 11.64
CA GLY A 534 -20.67 1.02 11.79
C GLY A 534 -20.74 2.14 10.77
N GLU A 535 -21.46 1.94 9.67
CA GLU A 535 -21.52 2.92 8.59
C GLU A 535 -22.55 4.05 8.84
N ALA A 536 -23.49 3.87 9.77
CA ALA A 536 -24.55 4.86 10.01
C ALA A 536 -23.97 6.20 10.49
N GLY A 537 -24.31 7.30 9.80
CA GLY A 537 -23.79 8.63 10.10
C GLY A 537 -22.33 8.86 9.66
N ARG A 538 -21.78 7.99 8.81
CA ARG A 538 -20.45 8.13 8.21
C ARG A 538 -20.56 8.50 6.74
N TYR A 539 -19.54 9.20 6.27
CA TYR A 539 -19.58 9.91 5.00
C TYR A 539 -18.36 9.56 4.14
N PRO A 540 -18.54 8.80 3.04
CA PRO A 540 -19.68 7.94 2.75
C PRO A 540 -19.70 6.70 3.65
N PRO A 541 -20.77 5.88 3.66
CA PRO A 541 -20.86 4.67 4.47
C PRO A 541 -19.97 3.51 3.97
N VAL A 542 -18.91 3.82 3.22
CA VAL A 542 -17.95 2.89 2.61
C VAL A 542 -16.57 3.56 2.57
N PRO A 543 -15.47 2.80 2.44
CA PRO A 543 -14.13 3.39 2.28
C PRO A 543 -14.05 4.36 1.09
N LEU A 544 -13.41 5.52 1.31
CA LEU A 544 -13.08 6.53 0.30
C LEU A 544 -11.82 6.19 -0.46
N LEU A 545 -10.80 5.62 0.21
CA LEU A 545 -9.63 5.08 -0.48
C LEU A 545 -9.79 3.58 -0.69
N ALA A 546 -9.34 3.10 -1.84
CA ALA A 546 -9.52 1.71 -2.23
C ALA A 546 -8.82 0.72 -1.28
N GLN A 547 -7.72 1.18 -0.64
CA GLN A 547 -7.00 0.43 0.38
C GLN A 547 -7.88 0.07 1.59
N GLY A 548 -8.86 0.91 1.97
CA GLY A 548 -9.70 0.65 3.16
C GLY A 548 -10.57 -0.60 3.04
N TRP A 549 -10.86 -1.04 1.81
CA TRP A 549 -11.67 -2.24 1.57
C TRP A 549 -10.97 -3.53 2.02
N SER A 550 -9.64 -3.59 1.99
CA SER A 550 -8.90 -4.77 2.49
C SER A 550 -8.83 -4.82 4.03
N LEU A 551 -9.21 -3.75 4.71
CA LEU A 551 -9.13 -3.63 6.17
C LEU A 551 -10.45 -3.94 6.89
N LEU A 552 -11.57 -3.99 6.16
CA LEU A 552 -12.91 -4.14 6.75
C LEU A 552 -13.03 -5.38 7.66
N SER A 553 -12.62 -6.54 7.15
CA SER A 553 -12.63 -7.83 7.88
C SER A 553 -11.76 -7.79 9.13
N ALA A 554 -10.57 -7.22 9.04
CA ALA A 554 -9.62 -7.12 10.15
C ALA A 554 -10.11 -6.20 11.27
N PHE A 555 -10.92 -5.19 10.95
CA PHE A 555 -11.60 -4.36 11.94
C PHE A 555 -12.96 -4.92 12.39
N GLY A 556 -13.35 -6.12 11.94
CA GLY A 556 -14.67 -6.70 12.24
C GLY A 556 -15.84 -5.88 11.70
N VAL A 557 -15.58 -5.05 10.68
CA VAL A 557 -16.58 -4.18 10.08
C VAL A 557 -17.30 -4.94 8.97
N SER A 558 -18.58 -5.20 9.19
CA SER A 558 -19.49 -5.68 8.16
C SER A 558 -20.36 -4.51 7.70
N LEU A 559 -20.33 -4.23 6.40
CA LEU A 559 -21.27 -3.28 5.80
C LEU A 559 -22.68 -3.87 5.84
N SER A 560 -23.72 -3.03 5.89
CA SER A 560 -25.11 -3.50 5.81
C SER A 560 -25.31 -4.43 4.62
N ASN A 561 -26.25 -5.38 4.73
CA ASN A 561 -26.55 -6.36 3.67
C ASN A 561 -26.79 -5.71 2.30
N HIS A 562 -27.33 -4.50 2.29
CA HIS A 562 -27.54 -3.71 1.07
C HIS A 562 -26.24 -3.24 0.42
N LEU A 563 -25.18 -2.97 1.18
CA LEU A 563 -23.87 -2.59 0.66
C LEU A 563 -22.92 -3.78 0.50
N THR A 564 -23.25 -4.93 1.08
CA THR A 564 -22.41 -6.13 0.99
C THR A 564 -22.61 -6.86 -0.33
N GLU A 565 -23.84 -7.04 -0.81
CA GLU A 565 -24.13 -7.84 -2.02
C GLU A 565 -24.97 -7.07 -3.05
N LEU A 566 -24.63 -7.28 -4.33
CA LEU A 566 -25.50 -6.88 -5.44
C LEU A 566 -26.68 -7.85 -5.54
N PRO A 567 -27.91 -7.35 -5.77
CA PRO A 567 -29.09 -8.20 -5.91
C PRO A 567 -29.00 -9.04 -7.17
N ALA A 568 -29.45 -10.30 -7.08
CA ALA A 568 -29.48 -11.25 -8.20
C ALA A 568 -30.26 -10.73 -9.44
N SER A 569 -31.15 -9.75 -9.24
CA SER A 569 -31.89 -9.09 -10.32
C SER A 569 -31.02 -8.33 -11.32
N LEU A 570 -29.74 -8.07 -11.03
CA LEU A 570 -28.78 -7.44 -11.93
C LEU A 570 -28.05 -8.45 -12.84
N GLY A 571 -28.53 -9.70 -12.93
CA GLY A 571 -28.04 -10.69 -13.90
C GLY A 571 -26.71 -11.37 -13.51
N ALA A 572 -26.23 -11.16 -12.29
CA ALA A 572 -25.05 -11.82 -11.75
C ALA A 572 -25.43 -12.58 -10.44
N PRO A 573 -24.81 -13.75 -10.15
CA PRO A 573 -24.91 -14.36 -8.82
C PRO A 573 -24.47 -13.34 -7.76
N HIS A 574 -24.99 -13.45 -6.54
CA HIS A 574 -24.67 -12.59 -5.39
C HIS A 574 -23.17 -12.23 -5.36
N ARG A 575 -22.83 -11.05 -5.87
CA ARG A 575 -21.46 -10.56 -5.96
C ARG A 575 -21.26 -9.48 -4.92
N PRO A 576 -20.14 -9.49 -4.20
CA PRO A 576 -19.88 -8.45 -3.23
C PRO A 576 -19.68 -7.10 -3.94
N LEU A 577 -20.14 -5.99 -3.35
CA LEU A 577 -19.94 -4.65 -3.93
C LEU A 577 -18.44 -4.36 -4.17
N GLN A 578 -17.57 -4.92 -3.34
CA GLN A 578 -16.12 -4.85 -3.49
C GLN A 578 -15.60 -5.39 -4.85
N ALA A 579 -16.28 -6.37 -5.46
CA ALA A 579 -15.92 -6.88 -6.78
C ALA A 579 -16.21 -5.88 -7.92
N GLU A 580 -17.13 -4.95 -7.66
CA GLU A 580 -17.55 -3.91 -8.59
C GLU A 580 -16.72 -2.62 -8.45
N LEU A 581 -15.56 -2.69 -7.81
CA LEU A 581 -14.60 -1.59 -7.73
C LEU A 581 -13.68 -1.55 -8.95
N VAL A 582 -13.34 -0.35 -9.40
CA VAL A 582 -12.26 -0.07 -10.35
C VAL A 582 -10.94 0.01 -9.57
N ASP A 583 -9.84 -0.48 -10.15
CA ASP A 583 -8.51 -0.50 -9.53
C ASP A 583 -7.85 0.90 -9.54
N THR A 584 -8.39 1.80 -8.72
CA THR A 584 -7.98 3.20 -8.60
C THR A 584 -7.67 3.56 -7.15
N LEU A 585 -6.96 4.66 -6.91
CA LEU A 585 -6.54 5.06 -5.55
C LEU A 585 -7.75 5.40 -4.66
N TRP A 586 -8.69 6.17 -5.22
CA TRP A 586 -9.96 6.49 -4.59
C TRP A 586 -11.00 5.46 -5.01
N THR A 587 -11.98 5.19 -4.16
CA THR A 587 -13.06 4.25 -4.46
C THR A 587 -13.88 4.75 -5.65
N GLN A 588 -13.79 4.04 -6.76
CA GLN A 588 -14.60 4.21 -7.97
C GLN A 588 -15.32 2.90 -8.29
N PHE A 589 -16.59 2.98 -8.68
CA PHE A 589 -17.45 1.83 -8.94
C PHE A 589 -17.66 1.62 -10.45
N LYS A 590 -17.64 0.35 -10.85
CA LYS A 590 -18.04 -0.14 -12.18
C LYS A 590 -19.55 0.04 -12.39
N PRO A 591 -20.05 -0.05 -13.64
CA PRO A 591 -21.47 0.18 -13.95
C PRO A 591 -22.47 -0.62 -13.10
N ALA A 592 -22.21 -1.90 -12.80
CA ALA A 592 -23.11 -2.70 -11.96
C ALA A 592 -23.16 -2.20 -10.50
N GLY A 593 -22.03 -1.80 -9.93
CA GLY A 593 -21.97 -1.15 -8.62
C GLY A 593 -22.67 0.21 -8.62
N THR A 594 -22.50 1.00 -9.70
CA THR A 594 -23.19 2.29 -9.88
C THR A 594 -24.70 2.15 -9.83
N GLU A 595 -25.26 1.19 -10.58
CA GLU A 595 -26.70 0.97 -10.65
C GLU A 595 -27.28 0.58 -9.29
N HIS A 596 -26.57 -0.30 -8.58
CA HIS A 596 -26.96 -0.72 -7.24
C HIS A 596 -26.94 0.44 -6.23
N LEU A 597 -25.86 1.22 -6.18
CA LEU A 597 -25.75 2.39 -5.29
C LEU A 597 -26.80 3.46 -5.61
N ARG A 598 -27.08 3.70 -6.90
CA ARG A 598 -28.14 4.62 -7.34
C ARG A 598 -29.49 4.21 -6.76
N LYS A 599 -29.82 2.92 -6.83
CA LYS A 599 -31.08 2.37 -6.27
C LYS A 599 -31.14 2.57 -4.76
N LEU A 600 -30.06 2.29 -4.03
CA LEU A 600 -30.02 2.46 -2.58
C LEU A 600 -30.19 3.93 -2.14
N ILE A 601 -29.62 4.88 -2.89
CA ILE A 601 -29.82 6.32 -2.64
C ILE A 601 -31.27 6.72 -2.85
N GLN A 602 -31.89 6.25 -3.95
CA GLN A 602 -33.30 6.53 -4.27
C GLN A 602 -34.26 5.93 -3.23
N GLU A 603 -33.93 4.76 -2.70
CA GLU A 603 -34.68 4.11 -1.60
C GLU A 603 -34.43 4.75 -0.23
N GLY A 604 -33.55 5.74 -0.13
CA GLY A 604 -33.22 6.41 1.13
C GLY A 604 -32.40 5.57 2.10
N LYS A 605 -31.75 4.51 1.61
CA LYS A 605 -30.91 3.59 2.40
C LYS A 605 -29.47 4.07 2.57
N LEU A 606 -29.05 5.06 1.77
CA LEU A 606 -27.74 5.72 1.86
C LEU A 606 -27.96 7.22 2.10
N GLN A 607 -28.22 7.60 3.35
CA GLN A 607 -28.38 8.99 3.79
C GLN A 607 -27.08 9.54 4.37
#